data_AF-A0A6P8H9S8-F1
#
_entry.id   AF-A0A6P8H9S8-F1
#
_cell.length_a   1.000
_cell.length_b   1.000
_cell.length_c   1.000
_cell.angle_alpha   90.00
_cell.angle_beta   90.00
_cell.angle_gamma   90.00
#
_symmetry.space_group_name_H-M   'P 1'
#
loop_
_entity.id
_entity.type
_entity.pdbx_description
1 polymer ?
#
loop_
_entity_poly.entity_id
_entity_poly.type
_entity_poly.pdbx_seq_one_letter_code
_entity_poly.pdbx_strand_id
1 'polypeptide(L)'
;MDDQVAVNIWCSLTYVGDIDVINQQFACEFWMTATWKAEPKLQGKKNEEVDWDQEWDPKITFTNATAIDRMQKGQRLYTSEEGGKEMTYAQEMYKVRGTFKGQVDLADFPLDFQELPIILSSDWTDRHVKFQKDMLKGDVIRHLGFSAPQEWSLCSHVHTDVTSIVLECPGASDRHYPMYIITAHVQRKIGYYIWNVVLFMFVITGLSFASFAVSPDHLADQLTVTLTILLTGVAFKFAVSKNLPSVSYATLLDKYVLIHLLFVCFIALLNTMSSAITPTSRASYNFACMAGGLGVFVLIQVVMVIVAAFKRRVAKRELMKFANLYKKRDDEIERMRRERDWYAERSKQPKTPTITLTPALRQFTFSANGVTKSPREREGSAPDSPKSYV
;
A
#
# COMPACT_ATOMS: atom_id res chain seq x y z
N MET A 1 -25.85 22.08 -20.88
CA MET A 1 -24.64 21.24 -20.82
C MET A 1 -24.02 21.62 -19.49
N ASP A 2 -24.39 20.90 -18.44
CA ASP A 2 -23.93 21.23 -17.09
C ASP A 2 -22.42 20.98 -17.01
N ASP A 3 -21.66 22.02 -16.66
CA ASP A 3 -20.22 21.96 -16.54
C ASP A 3 -19.85 21.07 -15.36
N GLN A 4 -19.33 19.88 -15.64
CA GLN A 4 -18.80 18.96 -14.65
C GLN A 4 -17.58 19.59 -13.96
N VAL A 5 -17.64 19.74 -12.63
CA VAL A 5 -16.55 20.30 -11.83
C VAL A 5 -15.55 19.19 -11.47
N ALA A 6 -14.31 19.35 -11.91
CA ALA A 6 -13.21 18.47 -11.53
C ALA A 6 -12.67 18.87 -10.15
N VAL A 7 -12.70 17.93 -9.21
CA VAL A 7 -12.21 18.11 -7.83
C VAL A 7 -10.94 17.28 -7.66
N ASN A 8 -9.81 17.97 -7.52
CA ASN A 8 -8.48 17.39 -7.35
C ASN A 8 -8.22 17.08 -5.88
N ILE A 9 -7.92 15.82 -5.57
CA ILE A 9 -7.69 15.33 -4.22
C ILE A 9 -6.21 15.04 -3.99
N TRP A 10 -5.69 15.64 -2.93
CA TRP A 10 -4.40 15.32 -2.33
C TRP A 10 -4.61 14.75 -0.93
N CYS A 11 -3.82 13.73 -0.54
CA CYS A 11 -3.88 13.17 0.79
C CYS A 11 -2.50 12.95 1.42
N SER A 12 -2.47 13.04 2.75
CA SER A 12 -1.33 12.62 3.55
C SER A 12 -1.81 11.87 4.78
N LEU A 13 -1.46 10.59 4.83
CA LEU A 13 -1.75 9.72 5.97
C LEU A 13 -0.72 9.98 7.07
N THR A 14 -1.19 10.46 8.21
CA THR A 14 -0.34 10.80 9.37
C THR A 14 -0.29 9.71 10.42
N TYR A 15 -1.41 9.02 10.64
CA TYR A 15 -1.55 7.92 11.58
C TYR A 15 -2.35 6.80 10.92
N VAL A 16 -1.87 5.58 11.09
CA VAL A 16 -2.60 4.35 10.71
C VAL A 16 -2.40 3.38 11.86
N GLY A 17 -3.49 2.86 12.41
CA GLY A 17 -3.42 2.08 13.64
C GLY A 17 -4.70 1.34 13.96
N ASP A 18 -4.68 0.67 15.11
CA ASP A 18 -5.82 -0.03 15.72
C ASP A 18 -6.59 -0.87 14.68
N ILE A 19 -5.83 -1.68 13.93
CA ILE A 19 -6.36 -2.55 12.88
C ILE A 19 -7.03 -3.74 13.57
N ASP A 20 -8.36 -3.67 13.63
CA ASP A 20 -9.19 -4.72 14.18
C ASP A 20 -9.70 -5.62 13.06
N VAL A 21 -9.05 -6.77 12.95
CA VAL A 21 -9.32 -7.79 11.95
C VAL A 21 -10.68 -8.46 12.18
N ILE A 22 -11.16 -8.52 13.43
CA ILE A 22 -12.43 -9.18 13.79
C ILE A 22 -13.59 -8.29 13.38
N ASN A 23 -13.54 -7.01 13.76
CA ASN A 23 -14.59 -6.04 13.45
C ASN A 23 -14.41 -5.38 12.06
N GLN A 24 -13.38 -5.76 11.31
CA GLN A 24 -13.08 -5.26 9.95
C GLN A 24 -12.98 -3.73 9.91
N GLN A 25 -12.25 -3.17 10.86
CA GLN A 25 -12.13 -1.73 11.04
C GLN A 25 -10.70 -1.33 11.39
N PHE A 26 -10.33 -0.10 11.07
CA PHE A 26 -9.04 0.46 11.40
C PHE A 26 -9.15 1.95 11.72
N ALA A 27 -8.27 2.45 12.58
CA ALA A 27 -8.18 3.86 12.90
C ALA A 27 -7.17 4.56 11.98
N CYS A 28 -7.54 5.75 11.48
CA CYS A 28 -6.66 6.56 10.66
C CYS A 28 -6.80 8.05 10.97
N GLU A 29 -5.68 8.76 10.99
CA GLU A 29 -5.64 10.23 10.93
C GLU A 29 -4.94 10.65 9.65
N PHE A 30 -5.59 11.49 8.87
CA PHE A 30 -5.05 12.00 7.62
C PHE A 30 -5.42 13.45 7.37
N TRP A 31 -4.58 14.08 6.57
CA TRP A 31 -4.83 15.36 5.96
C TRP A 31 -5.27 15.12 4.53
N MET A 32 -6.34 15.79 4.13
CA MET A 32 -6.79 15.78 2.75
C MET A 32 -7.00 17.21 2.29
N THR A 33 -6.79 17.42 1.01
CA THR A 33 -7.08 18.69 0.37
C THR A 33 -7.85 18.44 -0.91
N ALA A 34 -9.04 19.03 -1.02
CA ALA A 34 -9.85 19.04 -2.21
C ALA A 34 -9.73 20.41 -2.87
N THR A 35 -9.38 20.43 -4.15
CA THR A 35 -9.14 21.66 -4.90
C THR A 35 -9.95 21.65 -6.18
N TRP A 36 -10.67 22.72 -6.46
CA TRP A 36 -11.40 22.88 -7.72
C TRP A 36 -11.25 24.30 -8.24
N LYS A 37 -11.58 24.47 -9.52
CA LYS A 37 -11.59 25.79 -10.16
C LYS A 37 -12.75 26.60 -9.59
N ALA A 38 -12.46 27.78 -9.05
CA ALA A 38 -13.49 28.63 -8.46
C ALA A 38 -14.43 29.19 -9.54
N GLU A 39 -15.65 29.54 -9.13
CA GLU A 39 -16.59 30.22 -10.02
C GLU A 39 -16.02 31.55 -10.54
N PRO A 40 -16.40 32.00 -11.75
CA PRO A 40 -15.91 33.26 -12.32
C PRO A 40 -16.13 34.48 -11.43
N LYS A 41 -17.15 34.47 -10.56
CA LYS A 41 -17.49 35.55 -9.62
C LYS A 41 -16.47 35.73 -8.48
N LEU A 42 -15.68 34.70 -8.20
CA LEU A 42 -14.68 34.67 -7.14
C LEU A 42 -13.29 35.11 -7.63
N GLN A 43 -13.13 35.40 -8.92
CA GLN A 43 -11.85 35.82 -9.49
C GLN A 43 -11.43 37.18 -8.92
N GLY A 44 -10.23 37.23 -8.34
CA GLY A 44 -9.63 38.45 -7.77
C GLY A 44 -10.09 38.80 -6.34
N LYS A 45 -11.02 38.04 -5.74
CA LYS A 45 -11.41 38.24 -4.33
C LYS A 45 -10.38 37.69 -3.37
N LYS A 46 -10.25 38.32 -2.20
CA LYS A 46 -9.45 37.78 -1.09
C LYS A 46 -10.25 36.76 -0.28
N ASN A 47 -9.53 35.91 0.46
CA ASN A 47 -10.12 34.87 1.27
C ASN A 47 -11.11 35.38 2.33
N GLU A 48 -10.88 36.60 2.84
CA GLU A 48 -11.69 37.24 3.89
C GLU A 48 -13.01 37.81 3.37
N GLU A 49 -13.14 37.99 2.05
CA GLU A 49 -14.29 38.63 1.40
C GLU A 49 -15.32 37.62 0.90
N VAL A 50 -15.11 36.33 1.18
CA VAL A 50 -15.90 35.22 0.64
C VAL A 50 -16.67 34.54 1.75
N ASP A 51 -17.99 34.53 1.59
CA ASP A 51 -18.90 33.80 2.46
C ASP A 51 -19.01 32.35 1.98
N TRP A 52 -18.22 31.48 2.58
CA TRP A 52 -18.10 30.07 2.19
C TRP A 52 -19.37 29.25 2.39
N ASP A 53 -20.32 29.72 3.20
CA ASP A 53 -21.60 29.03 3.40
C ASP A 53 -22.56 29.18 2.21
N GLN A 54 -22.35 30.22 1.39
CA GLN A 54 -23.16 30.49 0.20
C GLN A 54 -22.52 29.98 -1.11
N GLU A 55 -21.23 29.66 -1.07
CA GLU A 55 -20.48 29.21 -2.23
C GLU A 55 -20.65 27.72 -2.50
N TRP A 56 -20.40 27.32 -3.75
CA TRP A 56 -20.45 25.91 -4.13
C TRP A 56 -19.42 25.07 -3.37
N ASP A 57 -19.85 23.95 -2.81
CA ASP A 57 -19.01 22.97 -2.14
C ASP A 57 -19.14 21.56 -2.75
N PRO A 58 -18.05 20.77 -2.77
CA PRO A 58 -18.07 19.42 -3.32
C PRO A 58 -18.80 18.40 -2.41
N LYS A 59 -19.29 18.80 -1.23
CA LYS A 59 -20.01 17.95 -0.26
C LYS A 59 -19.40 16.57 -0.08
N ILE A 60 -18.14 16.55 0.33
CA ILE A 60 -17.38 15.30 0.46
C ILE A 60 -17.79 14.57 1.74
N THR A 61 -18.18 13.31 1.59
CA THR A 61 -18.58 12.40 2.65
C THR A 61 -17.71 11.15 2.65
N PHE A 62 -17.56 10.52 3.82
CA PHE A 62 -16.79 9.28 3.97
C PHE A 62 -17.74 8.10 4.13
N THR A 63 -17.97 7.36 3.05
CA THR A 63 -18.98 6.28 3.02
C THR A 63 -18.63 5.09 3.89
N ASN A 64 -17.35 4.77 4.04
CA ASN A 64 -16.90 3.66 4.87
C ASN A 64 -16.50 4.08 6.29
N ALA A 65 -16.74 5.32 6.71
CA ALA A 65 -16.49 5.75 8.08
C ALA A 65 -17.55 5.14 9.02
N THR A 66 -17.10 4.48 10.10
CA THR A 66 -17.98 4.03 11.18
C THR A 66 -18.15 5.12 12.22
N ALA A 67 -17.06 5.80 12.57
CA ALA A 67 -17.05 6.91 13.49
C ALA A 67 -16.01 7.94 13.03
N ILE A 68 -16.35 9.22 13.10
CA ILE A 68 -15.43 10.31 12.85
C ILE A 68 -15.24 11.04 14.19
N ASP A 69 -14.10 10.81 14.84
CA ASP A 69 -13.80 11.37 16.15
C ASP A 69 -13.57 12.88 16.08
N ARG A 70 -12.87 13.31 15.04
CA ARG A 70 -12.52 14.72 14.83
C ARG A 70 -12.40 15.02 13.35
N MET A 71 -13.12 16.04 12.91
CA MET A 71 -13.00 16.59 11.56
C MET A 71 -12.85 18.10 11.67
N GLN A 72 -11.73 18.63 11.17
CA GLN A 72 -11.53 20.06 11.03
C GLN A 72 -11.55 20.40 9.54
N LYS A 73 -12.39 21.37 9.18
CA LYS A 73 -12.51 21.91 7.83
C LYS A 73 -11.86 23.30 7.82
N GLY A 74 -11.00 23.57 6.86
CA GLY A 74 -10.46 24.88 6.57
C GLY A 74 -10.63 25.19 5.08
N GLN A 75 -10.91 26.45 4.75
CA GLN A 75 -11.12 26.88 3.37
C GLN A 75 -10.14 27.98 3.00
N ARG A 76 -9.64 27.94 1.77
CA ARG A 76 -8.84 29.01 1.21
C ARG A 76 -9.03 29.20 -0.29
N LEU A 77 -8.90 30.44 -0.74
CA LEU A 77 -8.69 30.78 -2.14
C LEU A 77 -7.20 30.98 -2.43
N TYR A 78 -6.78 30.53 -3.61
CA TYR A 78 -5.48 30.90 -4.14
C TYR A 78 -5.56 31.09 -5.66
N THR A 79 -4.77 32.02 -6.18
CA THR A 79 -4.68 32.27 -7.62
C THR A 79 -3.44 31.57 -8.16
N SER A 80 -3.60 30.87 -9.28
CA SER A 80 -2.51 30.25 -10.02
C SER A 80 -2.59 30.71 -11.47
N GLU A 81 -1.44 31.03 -12.05
CA GLU A 81 -1.34 31.39 -13.46
C GLU A 81 -1.25 30.11 -14.30
N GLU A 82 -2.20 29.92 -15.22
CA GLU A 82 -2.26 28.75 -16.08
C GLU A 82 -2.44 29.21 -17.53
N GLY A 83 -1.45 28.91 -18.39
CA GLY A 83 -1.47 29.36 -19.79
C GLY A 83 -1.48 30.89 -19.97
N GLY A 84 -0.93 31.65 -19.01
CA GLY A 84 -0.90 33.13 -19.04
C GLY A 84 -2.22 33.81 -18.63
N LYS A 85 -3.18 33.05 -18.08
CA LYS A 85 -4.39 33.59 -17.45
C LYS A 85 -4.36 33.30 -15.95
N GLU A 86 -4.65 34.32 -15.14
CA GLU A 86 -4.87 34.14 -13.71
C GLU A 86 -6.18 33.38 -13.49
N MET A 87 -6.08 32.18 -12.93
CA MET A 87 -7.22 31.35 -12.55
C MET A 87 -7.25 31.24 -11.03
N THR A 88 -8.42 31.50 -10.44
CA THR A 88 -8.63 31.33 -9.00
C THR A 88 -9.12 29.91 -8.71
N TYR A 89 -8.50 29.29 -7.71
CA TYR A 89 -8.81 27.96 -7.22
C TYR A 89 -9.35 28.04 -5.79
N ALA A 90 -10.44 27.33 -5.54
CA ALA A 90 -10.98 27.12 -4.21
C ALA A 90 -10.43 25.81 -3.64
N GLN A 91 -10.06 25.84 -2.38
CA GLN A 91 -9.44 24.70 -1.72
C GLN A 91 -10.01 24.48 -0.32
N GLU A 92 -10.45 23.25 -0.10
CA GLU A 92 -10.88 22.74 1.20
C GLU A 92 -9.85 21.80 1.79
N MET A 93 -9.42 22.10 3.01
CA MET A 93 -8.52 21.29 3.81
C MET A 93 -9.32 20.55 4.87
N TYR A 94 -9.12 19.24 4.91
CA TYR A 94 -9.73 18.35 5.86
C TYR A 94 -8.64 17.72 6.73
N LYS A 95 -8.73 17.90 8.04
CA LYS A 95 -7.99 17.11 9.01
C LYS A 95 -8.96 16.14 9.67
N VAL A 96 -8.87 14.87 9.33
CA VAL A 96 -9.82 13.85 9.75
C VAL A 96 -9.11 12.81 10.59
N ARG A 97 -9.70 12.52 11.75
CA ARG A 97 -9.38 11.37 12.59
C ARG A 97 -10.66 10.57 12.78
N GLY A 98 -10.61 9.28 12.43
CA GLY A 98 -11.76 8.41 12.58
C GLY A 98 -11.44 6.95 12.34
N THR A 99 -12.48 6.13 12.46
CA THR A 99 -12.45 4.69 12.26
C THR A 99 -13.19 4.35 10.97
N PHE A 100 -12.51 3.62 10.10
CA PHE A 100 -13.00 3.25 8.77
C PHE A 100 -13.16 1.73 8.68
N LYS A 101 -14.16 1.29 7.92
CA LYS A 101 -14.35 -0.11 7.58
C LYS A 101 -13.43 -0.48 6.43
N GLY A 102 -12.70 -1.58 6.62
CA GLY A 102 -11.87 -2.19 5.59
C GLY A 102 -12.17 -3.67 5.54
N GLN A 103 -12.54 -4.18 4.36
CA GLN A 103 -12.70 -5.61 4.19
C GLN A 103 -11.34 -6.28 4.28
N VAL A 104 -11.25 -7.30 5.13
CA VAL A 104 -10.02 -8.06 5.37
C VAL A 104 -10.16 -9.43 4.72
N ASP A 105 -9.17 -9.81 3.90
CA ASP A 105 -9.07 -11.16 3.36
C ASP A 105 -8.01 -11.97 4.11
N LEU A 106 -8.42 -13.07 4.74
CA LEU A 106 -7.58 -13.90 5.59
C LEU A 106 -7.28 -15.27 4.98
N ALA A 107 -7.64 -15.50 3.71
CA ALA A 107 -7.44 -16.80 3.08
C ALA A 107 -5.98 -17.28 3.14
N ASP A 108 -5.04 -16.34 2.98
CA ASP A 108 -3.60 -16.57 2.99
C ASP A 108 -2.92 -16.28 4.34
N PHE A 109 -3.71 -16.12 5.41
CA PHE A 109 -3.19 -15.89 6.75
C PHE A 109 -2.23 -17.02 7.21
N PRO A 110 -1.04 -16.70 7.77
CA PRO A 110 -0.52 -15.39 8.20
C PRO A 110 0.42 -14.70 7.19
N LEU A 111 0.43 -15.15 5.94
CA LEU A 111 1.25 -14.58 4.84
C LEU A 111 0.50 -13.48 4.06
N ASP A 112 -0.57 -12.96 4.65
CA ASP A 112 -1.47 -11.98 4.08
C ASP A 112 -0.89 -10.56 4.09
N PHE A 113 -1.43 -9.74 3.19
CA PHE A 113 -1.38 -8.30 3.26
C PHE A 113 -2.82 -7.79 3.21
N GLN A 114 -3.06 -6.63 3.82
CA GLN A 114 -4.38 -6.05 3.90
C GLN A 114 -4.40 -4.67 3.26
N GLU A 115 -5.53 -4.38 2.64
CA GLU A 115 -5.87 -3.09 2.06
C GLU A 115 -6.71 -2.31 3.06
N LEU A 116 -6.29 -1.08 3.36
CA LEU A 116 -6.98 -0.17 4.26
C LEU A 116 -7.54 0.99 3.43
N PRO A 117 -8.74 0.82 2.84
CA PRO A 117 -9.35 1.84 1.99
C PRO A 117 -10.02 2.93 2.82
N ILE A 118 -9.88 4.17 2.37
CA ILE A 118 -10.66 5.33 2.80
C ILE A 118 -11.46 5.74 1.57
N ILE A 119 -12.79 5.61 1.65
CA ILE A 119 -13.68 5.83 0.53
C ILE A 119 -14.37 7.17 0.69
N LEU A 120 -14.19 8.03 -0.30
CA LEU A 120 -14.82 9.33 -0.39
C LEU A 120 -15.89 9.30 -1.45
N SER A 121 -17.01 9.94 -1.14
CA SER A 121 -18.11 10.18 -2.07
C SER A 121 -18.51 11.65 -2.03
N SER A 122 -19.23 12.09 -3.05
CA SER A 122 -19.92 13.37 -3.04
C SER A 122 -21.43 13.13 -2.96
N ASP A 123 -22.16 14.05 -2.32
CA ASP A 123 -23.62 14.10 -2.43
C ASP A 123 -24.07 14.50 -3.84
N TRP A 124 -23.17 15.08 -4.64
CA TRP A 124 -23.40 15.37 -6.05
C TRP A 124 -23.21 14.13 -6.92
N THR A 125 -24.04 14.03 -7.97
CA THR A 125 -23.90 12.97 -8.99
C THR A 125 -22.65 13.15 -9.84
N ASP A 126 -22.22 12.07 -10.50
CA ASP A 126 -21.04 12.03 -11.39
C ASP A 126 -21.16 13.00 -12.58
N ARG A 127 -22.38 13.45 -12.92
CA ARG A 127 -22.60 14.50 -13.93
C ARG A 127 -22.07 15.87 -13.50
N HIS A 128 -22.07 16.15 -12.21
CA HIS A 128 -21.74 17.46 -11.65
C HIS A 128 -20.33 17.48 -11.05
N VAL A 129 -19.89 16.38 -10.44
CA VAL A 129 -18.58 16.30 -9.77
C VAL A 129 -17.79 15.12 -10.31
N LYS A 130 -16.52 15.36 -10.63
CA LYS A 130 -15.56 14.32 -10.97
C LYS A 130 -14.35 14.40 -10.06
N PHE A 131 -14.11 13.37 -9.27
CA PHE A 131 -12.89 13.28 -8.48
C PHE A 131 -11.70 12.91 -9.36
N GLN A 132 -10.59 13.60 -9.12
CA GLN A 132 -9.32 13.33 -9.79
C GLN A 132 -8.18 13.45 -8.79
N LYS A 133 -7.05 12.84 -9.10
CA LYS A 133 -5.85 12.97 -8.30
C LYS A 133 -5.23 14.36 -8.53
N ASP A 134 -4.85 15.03 -7.45
CA ASP A 134 -4.02 16.24 -7.56
C ASP A 134 -2.62 15.86 -8.08
N MET A 135 -2.29 16.35 -9.28
CA MET A 135 -0.99 16.12 -9.92
C MET A 135 0.05 17.17 -9.57
N LEU A 136 -0.27 18.15 -8.69
CA LEU A 136 0.68 19.16 -8.22
C LEU A 136 1.46 18.70 -6.98
N LYS A 137 0.96 17.68 -6.27
CA LYS A 137 1.53 17.19 -5.01
C LYS A 137 1.41 15.67 -4.88
N GLY A 138 2.53 15.02 -4.58
CA GLY A 138 2.56 13.58 -4.27
C GLY A 138 1.86 13.27 -2.96
N ASP A 139 1.17 12.14 -2.88
CA ASP A 139 0.62 11.66 -1.61
C ASP A 139 1.73 11.27 -0.65
N VAL A 140 1.51 11.41 0.65
CA VAL A 140 2.56 11.14 1.65
C VAL A 140 2.03 10.27 2.79
N ILE A 141 2.70 9.15 3.06
CA ILE A 141 2.48 8.34 4.26
C ILE A 141 3.59 8.61 5.27
N ARG A 142 3.21 8.97 6.50
CA ARG A 142 4.15 9.10 7.61
C ARG A 142 4.21 7.81 8.42
N HIS A 143 5.38 7.17 8.44
CA HIS A 143 5.60 5.96 9.22
C HIS A 143 5.66 6.19 10.74
N LEU A 144 5.97 7.41 11.19
CA LEU A 144 6.14 7.71 12.62
C LEU A 144 4.84 7.57 13.42
N GLY A 145 3.69 7.83 12.79
CA GLY A 145 2.37 7.66 13.42
C GLY A 145 1.79 6.26 13.27
N PHE A 146 2.61 5.23 12.99
CA PHE A 146 2.10 3.87 12.86
C PHE A 146 1.97 3.19 14.22
N SER A 147 0.75 2.80 14.62
CA SER A 147 0.45 2.27 15.96
C SER A 147 0.78 0.77 16.12
N ALA A 148 0.82 0.01 15.02
CA ALA A 148 0.92 -1.46 15.06
C ALA A 148 2.20 -2.06 14.45
N PRO A 149 3.42 -1.52 14.72
CA PRO A 149 4.66 -2.01 14.10
C PRO A 149 5.05 -3.42 14.54
N GLN A 150 4.50 -3.97 15.62
CA GLN A 150 4.86 -5.30 16.10
C GLN A 150 4.17 -6.42 15.30
N GLU A 151 2.93 -6.20 14.88
CA GLU A 151 2.14 -7.18 14.11
C GLU A 151 2.19 -6.89 12.60
N TRP A 152 2.27 -5.62 12.22
CA TRP A 152 2.12 -5.18 10.85
C TRP A 152 3.34 -4.38 10.37
N SER A 153 3.52 -4.32 9.06
CA SER A 153 4.48 -3.48 8.37
C SER A 153 3.72 -2.58 7.40
N LEU A 154 3.69 -1.27 7.68
CA LEU A 154 3.08 -0.29 6.80
C LEU A 154 3.91 -0.10 5.53
N CYS A 155 3.27 -0.18 4.37
CA CYS A 155 3.92 0.08 3.10
C CYS A 155 4.07 1.58 2.86
N SER A 156 5.19 1.99 2.29
CA SER A 156 5.51 3.41 2.02
C SER A 156 4.82 3.99 0.77
N HIS A 157 3.71 3.40 0.31
CA HIS A 157 3.00 3.84 -0.89
C HIS A 157 1.49 3.97 -0.61
N VAL A 158 0.87 5.02 -1.19
CA VAL A 158 -0.59 5.19 -1.23
C VAL A 158 -1.07 4.78 -2.61
N HIS A 159 -2.11 3.96 -2.67
CA HIS A 159 -2.82 3.71 -3.91
C HIS A 159 -4.07 4.57 -3.98
N THR A 160 -4.33 5.19 -5.13
CA THR A 160 -5.50 6.05 -5.34
C THR A 160 -6.22 5.65 -6.61
N ASP A 161 -7.50 5.32 -6.46
CA ASP A 161 -8.39 4.91 -7.53
C ASP A 161 -9.64 5.79 -7.59
N VAL A 162 -10.17 5.96 -8.80
CA VAL A 162 -11.41 6.70 -9.07
C VAL A 162 -12.43 5.72 -9.62
N THR A 163 -13.59 5.64 -8.99
CA THR A 163 -14.69 4.75 -9.37
C THR A 163 -16.02 5.49 -9.23
N SER A 164 -17.14 4.88 -9.60
CA SER A 164 -18.48 5.42 -9.32
C SER A 164 -19.40 4.33 -8.81
N ILE A 165 -20.25 4.65 -7.82
CA ILE A 165 -21.32 3.77 -7.36
C ILE A 165 -22.59 4.07 -8.14
N VAL A 166 -23.28 3.00 -8.55
CA VAL A 166 -24.64 3.08 -9.07
C VAL A 166 -25.60 2.86 -7.90
N LEU A 167 -26.44 3.84 -7.60
CA LEU A 167 -27.54 3.65 -6.66
C LEU A 167 -28.78 3.24 -7.44
N GLU A 168 -29.05 1.94 -7.52
CA GLU A 168 -30.24 1.39 -8.14
C GLU A 168 -31.45 1.69 -7.25
N CYS A 169 -32.34 2.57 -7.70
CA CYS A 169 -33.59 2.89 -7.01
C CYS A 169 -34.77 2.38 -7.84
N PRO A 170 -35.60 1.45 -7.33
CA PRO A 170 -36.77 0.99 -8.06
C PRO A 170 -37.70 2.16 -8.41
N GLY A 171 -37.84 2.47 -9.71
CA GLY A 171 -38.73 3.53 -10.22
C GLY A 171 -38.10 4.91 -10.43
N ALA A 172 -36.79 5.09 -10.23
CA ALA A 172 -36.07 6.32 -10.57
C ALA A 172 -34.94 6.03 -11.58
N SER A 173 -34.46 7.05 -12.30
CA SER A 173 -33.27 6.91 -13.15
C SER A 173 -32.03 6.60 -12.30
N ASP A 174 -31.20 5.66 -12.74
CA ASP A 174 -29.93 5.33 -12.08
C ASP A 174 -29.10 6.59 -11.78
N ARG A 175 -28.77 6.79 -10.50
CA ARG A 175 -27.92 7.88 -10.05
C ARG A 175 -26.54 7.33 -9.78
N HIS A 176 -25.58 7.86 -10.54
CA HIS A 176 -24.17 7.55 -10.35
C HIS A 176 -23.54 8.60 -9.42
N TYR A 177 -22.85 8.15 -8.39
CA TYR A 177 -22.10 8.99 -7.47
C TYR A 177 -20.61 8.74 -7.65
N PRO A 178 -19.79 9.80 -7.80
CA PRO A 178 -18.36 9.66 -7.96
C PRO A 178 -17.76 9.19 -6.63
N MET A 179 -16.80 8.28 -6.72
CA MET A 179 -16.04 7.78 -5.59
C MET A 179 -14.54 7.92 -5.81
N TYR A 180 -13.86 8.30 -4.75
CA TYR A 180 -12.41 8.34 -4.69
C TYR A 180 -11.94 7.42 -3.57
N ILE A 181 -11.06 6.48 -3.89
CA ILE A 181 -10.59 5.46 -2.94
C ILE A 181 -9.11 5.71 -2.68
N ILE A 182 -8.76 5.92 -1.42
CA ILE A 182 -7.38 6.06 -0.94
C ILE A 182 -7.04 4.82 -0.15
N THR A 183 -6.14 3.98 -0.66
CA THR A 183 -5.78 2.71 -0.04
C THR A 183 -4.37 2.74 0.49
N ALA A 184 -4.23 2.46 1.79
CA ALA A 184 -2.94 2.13 2.41
C ALA A 184 -2.77 0.61 2.50
N HIS A 185 -1.57 0.11 2.27
CA HIS A 185 -1.28 -1.32 2.36
C HIS A 185 -0.49 -1.65 3.61
N VAL A 186 -0.88 -2.70 4.32
CA VAL A 186 -0.16 -3.24 5.47
C VAL A 186 0.17 -4.72 5.24
N GLN A 187 1.37 -5.14 5.61
CA GLN A 187 1.81 -6.53 5.50
C GLN A 187 1.99 -7.15 6.88
N ARG A 188 1.44 -8.35 7.10
CA ARG A 188 1.54 -9.04 8.39
C ARG A 188 2.95 -9.57 8.64
N LYS A 189 3.42 -9.47 9.88
CA LYS A 189 4.67 -10.08 10.35
C LYS A 189 4.41 -11.52 10.79
N ILE A 190 4.94 -12.46 10.02
CA ILE A 190 4.72 -13.90 10.23
C ILE A 190 5.47 -14.51 11.44
N GLY A 191 6.47 -13.82 12.01
CA GLY A 191 7.40 -14.41 12.98
C GLY A 191 6.73 -15.08 14.19
N TYR A 192 5.69 -14.45 14.76
CA TYR A 192 4.93 -15.01 15.87
C TYR A 192 4.29 -16.36 15.52
N TYR A 193 3.64 -16.46 14.36
CA TYR A 193 2.94 -17.67 13.93
C TYR A 193 3.88 -18.83 13.60
N ILE A 194 5.09 -18.53 13.09
CA ILE A 194 6.11 -19.56 12.86
C ILE A 194 6.52 -20.21 14.18
N TRP A 195 6.89 -19.41 15.19
CA TRP A 195 7.39 -19.93 16.46
C TRP A 195 6.30 -20.53 17.34
N ASN A 196 5.12 -19.91 17.41
CA ASN A 196 4.08 -20.31 18.35
C ASN A 196 3.05 -21.28 17.78
N VAL A 197 2.93 -21.38 16.45
CA VAL A 197 1.95 -22.28 15.82
C VAL A 197 2.60 -23.35 14.99
N VAL A 198 3.37 -22.96 13.97
CA VAL A 198 3.97 -23.91 13.02
C VAL A 198 4.94 -24.84 13.73
N LEU A 199 5.87 -24.30 14.52
CA LEU A 199 6.85 -25.10 15.25
C LEU A 199 6.20 -26.03 16.28
N PHE A 200 5.21 -25.55 17.05
CA PHE A 200 4.53 -26.38 18.05
C PHE A 200 3.78 -27.55 17.39
N MET A 201 3.08 -27.32 16.28
CA MET A 201 2.42 -28.39 15.54
C MET A 201 3.42 -29.37 14.91
N PHE A 202 4.56 -28.88 14.41
CA PHE A 202 5.65 -29.73 13.93
C PHE A 202 6.15 -30.67 15.04
N VAL A 203 6.36 -30.17 16.26
CA VAL A 203 6.81 -30.98 17.40
C VAL A 203 5.74 -31.98 17.84
N ILE A 204 4.48 -31.55 18.00
CA ILE A 204 3.37 -32.42 18.41
C ILE A 204 3.21 -33.60 17.44
N THR A 205 3.25 -33.32 16.14
CA THR A 205 3.17 -34.38 15.12
C THR A 205 4.43 -35.22 15.03
N GLY A 206 5.61 -34.64 15.23
CA GLY A 206 6.87 -35.40 15.33
C GLY A 206 6.84 -36.42 16.48
N LEU A 207 6.19 -36.09 17.60
CA LEU A 207 6.00 -37.03 18.72
C LEU A 207 5.13 -38.24 18.34
N SER A 208 4.33 -38.19 17.27
CA SER A 208 3.55 -39.35 16.83
C SER A 208 4.43 -40.54 16.48
N PHE A 209 5.68 -40.31 16.06
CA PHE A 209 6.63 -41.39 15.78
C PHE A 209 7.07 -42.15 17.04
N ALA A 210 6.90 -41.57 18.24
CA ALA A 210 7.18 -42.26 19.49
C ALA A 210 6.27 -43.48 19.70
N SER A 211 5.08 -43.53 19.06
CA SER A 211 4.23 -44.73 19.12
C SER A 211 4.91 -45.96 18.51
N PHE A 212 5.77 -45.79 17.51
CA PHE A 212 6.49 -46.90 16.88
C PHE A 212 7.67 -47.41 17.73
N ALA A 213 8.12 -46.63 18.72
CA ALA A 213 9.16 -47.06 19.65
C ALA A 213 8.64 -48.02 20.74
N VAL A 214 7.32 -48.03 20.97
CA VAL A 214 6.67 -48.97 21.89
C VAL A 214 6.64 -50.37 21.25
N SER A 215 6.92 -51.40 22.06
CA SER A 215 6.98 -52.79 21.57
C SER A 215 5.71 -53.19 20.81
N PRO A 216 5.83 -53.91 19.67
CA PRO A 216 4.70 -54.34 18.84
C PRO A 216 3.70 -55.26 19.55
N ASP A 217 4.07 -55.80 20.70
CA ASP A 217 3.22 -56.65 21.53
C ASP A 217 2.23 -55.86 22.39
N HIS A 218 2.51 -54.57 22.64
CA HIS A 218 1.68 -53.68 23.47
C HIS A 218 0.90 -52.68 22.61
N LEU A 219 0.00 -53.20 21.77
CA LEU A 219 -0.82 -52.39 20.84
C LEU A 219 -1.70 -51.34 21.56
N ALA A 220 -2.19 -51.67 22.76
CA ALA A 220 -2.98 -50.75 23.57
C ALA A 220 -2.18 -49.50 23.95
N ASP A 221 -0.89 -49.66 24.27
CA ASP A 221 -0.01 -48.56 24.65
C ASP A 221 0.32 -47.69 23.43
N GLN A 222 0.56 -48.31 22.27
CA GLN A 222 0.76 -47.59 21.00
C GLN A 222 -0.42 -46.69 20.66
N LEU A 223 -1.65 -47.22 20.73
CA LEU A 223 -2.86 -46.45 20.46
C LEU A 223 -3.10 -45.36 21.50
N THR A 224 -2.82 -45.64 22.77
CA THR A 224 -2.94 -44.66 23.85
C THR A 224 -2.03 -43.45 23.60
N VAL A 225 -0.78 -43.69 23.20
CA VAL A 225 0.17 -42.62 22.84
C VAL A 225 -0.36 -41.80 21.65
N THR A 226 -0.78 -42.46 20.56
CA THR A 226 -1.25 -41.73 19.36
C THR A 226 -2.54 -40.95 19.61
N LEU A 227 -3.51 -41.52 20.34
CA LEU A 227 -4.77 -40.84 20.67
C LEU A 227 -4.53 -39.66 21.63
N THR A 228 -3.58 -39.77 22.55
CA THR A 228 -3.20 -38.66 23.44
C THR A 228 -2.60 -37.50 22.64
N ILE A 229 -1.75 -37.80 21.64
CA ILE A 229 -1.19 -36.79 20.73
C ILE A 229 -2.29 -36.16 19.88
N LEU A 230 -3.24 -36.95 19.39
CA LEU A 230 -4.41 -36.44 18.65
C LEU A 230 -5.23 -35.47 19.52
N LEU A 231 -5.54 -35.86 20.76
CA LEU A 231 -6.25 -35.01 21.71
C LEU A 231 -5.48 -33.72 22.00
N THR A 232 -4.16 -33.81 22.16
CA THR A 232 -3.28 -32.66 22.34
C THR A 232 -3.31 -31.72 21.14
N GLY A 233 -3.26 -32.25 19.92
CA GLY A 233 -3.38 -31.46 18.69
C GLY A 233 -4.75 -30.78 18.55
N VAL A 234 -5.84 -31.47 18.89
CA VAL A 234 -7.19 -30.88 18.87
C VAL A 234 -7.32 -29.76 19.91
N ALA A 235 -6.82 -29.99 21.13
CA ALA A 235 -6.79 -28.96 22.18
C ALA A 235 -5.97 -27.73 21.74
N PHE A 236 -4.82 -27.96 21.10
CA PHE A 236 -3.99 -26.90 20.54
C PHE A 236 -4.72 -26.11 19.44
N LYS A 237 -5.43 -26.79 18.52
CA LYS A 237 -6.25 -26.13 17.49
C LYS A 237 -7.27 -25.18 18.14
N PHE A 238 -7.98 -25.63 19.19
CA PHE A 238 -8.93 -24.78 19.91
C PHE A 238 -8.28 -23.60 20.64
N ALA A 239 -7.06 -23.77 21.15
CA ALA A 239 -6.31 -22.67 21.77
C ALA A 239 -5.92 -21.61 20.74
N VAL A 240 -5.47 -22.03 19.55
CA VAL A 240 -5.08 -21.14 18.45
C VAL A 240 -6.29 -20.42 17.84
N SER A 241 -7.42 -21.11 17.68
CA SER A 241 -8.63 -20.53 17.09
C SER A 241 -9.25 -19.39 17.90
N LYS A 242 -8.93 -19.27 19.21
CA LYS A 242 -9.39 -18.15 20.04
C LYS A 242 -8.72 -16.82 19.69
N ASN A 243 -7.51 -16.89 19.15
CA ASN A 243 -6.73 -15.71 18.76
C ASN A 243 -6.87 -15.38 17.27
N LEU A 244 -7.66 -16.18 16.54
CA LEU A 244 -7.90 -16.01 15.11
C LEU A 244 -9.34 -15.54 14.90
N PRO A 245 -9.57 -14.56 14.01
CA PRO A 245 -10.93 -14.16 13.64
C PRO A 245 -11.69 -15.33 13.01
N SER A 246 -12.96 -15.48 13.39
CA SER A 246 -13.82 -16.54 12.89
C SER A 246 -14.29 -16.22 11.46
N VAL A 247 -13.54 -16.69 10.47
CA VAL A 247 -13.94 -16.63 9.05
C VAL A 247 -14.61 -17.95 8.63
N SER A 248 -15.54 -17.87 7.67
CA SER A 248 -16.27 -19.05 7.18
C SER A 248 -15.40 -20.03 6.36
N TYR A 249 -14.21 -19.60 5.93
CA TYR A 249 -13.30 -20.39 5.12
C TYR A 249 -12.04 -20.75 5.90
N ALA A 250 -11.39 -21.87 5.54
CA ALA A 250 -10.16 -22.31 6.18
C ALA A 250 -8.96 -21.48 5.70
N THR A 251 -8.26 -20.85 6.64
CA THR A 251 -7.02 -20.10 6.38
C THR A 251 -5.87 -21.06 6.01
N LEU A 252 -4.77 -20.53 5.47
CA LEU A 252 -3.58 -21.33 5.18
C LEU A 252 -3.02 -22.02 6.45
N LEU A 253 -3.05 -21.32 7.59
CA LEU A 253 -2.66 -21.88 8.88
C LEU A 253 -3.62 -22.95 9.37
N ASP A 254 -4.94 -22.76 9.22
CA ASP A 254 -5.91 -23.81 9.58
C ASP A 254 -5.70 -25.08 8.74
N LYS A 255 -5.44 -24.93 7.45
CA LYS A 255 -5.11 -26.06 6.57
C LYS A 255 -3.86 -26.79 7.05
N TYR A 256 -2.82 -26.06 7.48
CA TYR A 256 -1.62 -26.67 8.06
C TYR A 256 -1.96 -27.51 9.29
N VAL A 257 -2.69 -26.95 10.25
CA VAL A 257 -3.10 -27.65 11.48
C VAL A 257 -3.97 -28.87 11.15
N LEU A 258 -4.94 -28.75 10.24
CA LEU A 258 -5.82 -29.84 9.82
C LEU A 258 -5.06 -30.99 9.14
N ILE A 259 -4.12 -30.68 8.24
CA ILE A 259 -3.26 -31.70 7.59
C ILE A 259 -2.47 -32.47 8.65
N HIS A 260 -1.96 -31.78 9.67
CA HIS A 260 -1.21 -32.39 10.76
C HIS A 260 -2.08 -33.29 11.64
N LEU A 261 -3.32 -32.87 11.93
CA LEU A 261 -4.29 -33.71 12.64
C LEU A 261 -4.67 -34.95 11.84
N LEU A 262 -4.92 -34.80 10.53
CA LEU A 262 -5.18 -35.93 9.63
C LEU A 262 -3.99 -36.88 9.55
N PHE A 263 -2.77 -36.36 9.57
CA PHE A 263 -1.55 -37.18 9.61
C PHE A 263 -1.47 -38.02 10.90
N VAL A 264 -1.78 -37.44 12.07
CA VAL A 264 -1.84 -38.21 13.32
C VAL A 264 -2.93 -39.28 13.28
N CYS A 265 -4.10 -38.99 12.71
CA CYS A 265 -5.14 -39.99 12.48
C CYS A 265 -4.65 -41.11 11.55
N PHE A 266 -3.90 -40.77 10.51
CA PHE A 266 -3.30 -41.75 9.61
C PHE A 266 -2.30 -42.67 10.33
N ILE A 267 -1.44 -42.12 11.20
CA ILE A 267 -0.54 -42.93 12.05
C ILE A 267 -1.34 -43.86 12.98
N ALA A 268 -2.44 -43.38 13.58
CA ALA A 268 -3.30 -44.21 14.43
C ALA A 268 -3.90 -45.40 13.67
N LEU A 269 -4.30 -45.17 12.41
CA LEU A 269 -4.79 -46.24 11.53
C LEU A 269 -3.70 -47.26 11.22
N LEU A 270 -2.47 -46.82 10.91
CA LEU A 270 -1.33 -47.72 10.69
C LEU A 270 -1.02 -48.58 11.94
N ASN A 271 -1.04 -47.97 13.13
CA ASN A 271 -0.87 -48.70 14.39
C ASN A 271 -1.97 -49.74 14.60
N THR A 272 -3.22 -49.41 14.26
CA THR A 272 -4.35 -50.35 14.34
C THR A 272 -4.18 -51.51 13.36
N MET A 273 -3.72 -51.24 12.13
CA MET A 273 -3.47 -52.29 11.12
C MET A 273 -2.36 -53.26 11.53
N SER A 274 -1.40 -52.85 12.37
CA SER A 274 -0.39 -53.73 12.96
C SER A 274 -0.99 -54.92 13.72
N SER A 275 -2.20 -54.75 14.28
CA SER A 275 -2.91 -55.83 14.99
C SER A 275 -3.30 -57.01 14.10
N ALA A 276 -3.58 -56.76 12.81
CA ALA A 276 -4.00 -57.78 11.86
C ALA A 276 -2.83 -58.60 11.28
N ILE A 277 -1.59 -58.24 11.61
CA ILE A 277 -0.37 -58.83 11.04
C ILE A 277 0.20 -59.90 11.99
N THR A 278 0.75 -60.96 11.41
CA THR A 278 1.41 -62.08 12.11
C THR A 278 2.54 -61.57 13.01
N PRO A 279 2.66 -62.05 14.27
CA PRO A 279 3.64 -61.54 15.23
C PRO A 279 5.09 -61.59 14.74
N THR A 280 5.45 -62.56 13.89
CA THR A 280 6.79 -62.69 13.32
C THR A 280 7.17 -61.57 12.33
N SER A 281 6.19 -60.91 11.70
CA SER A 281 6.43 -59.84 10.71
C SER A 281 6.07 -58.43 11.22
N ARG A 282 5.54 -58.30 12.45
CA ARG A 282 5.15 -57.00 13.04
C ARG A 282 6.30 -56.01 13.17
N ALA A 283 7.49 -56.48 13.57
CA ALA A 283 8.66 -55.61 13.71
C ALA A 283 9.06 -54.98 12.37
N SER A 284 9.11 -55.79 11.31
CA SER A 284 9.39 -55.32 9.94
C SER A 284 8.30 -54.39 9.41
N TYR A 285 7.03 -54.69 9.72
CA TYR A 285 5.90 -53.81 9.36
C TYR A 285 5.98 -52.45 10.05
N ASN A 286 6.24 -52.41 11.36
CA ASN A 286 6.35 -51.16 12.11
C ASN A 286 7.54 -50.31 11.60
N PHE A 287 8.67 -50.94 11.29
CA PHE A 287 9.81 -50.23 10.70
C PHE A 287 9.46 -49.64 9.32
N ALA A 288 8.78 -50.41 8.46
CA ALA A 288 8.33 -49.94 7.16
C ALA A 288 7.32 -48.78 7.28
N CYS A 289 6.36 -48.88 8.21
CA CYS A 289 5.38 -47.82 8.48
C CYS A 289 6.03 -46.56 9.05
N MET A 290 7.01 -46.71 9.94
CA MET A 290 7.78 -45.59 10.48
C MET A 290 8.58 -44.89 9.37
N ALA A 291 9.31 -45.63 8.54
CA ALA A 291 10.08 -45.06 7.42
C ALA A 291 9.17 -44.39 6.38
N GLY A 292 8.06 -45.04 6.02
CA GLY A 292 7.05 -44.48 5.11
C GLY A 292 6.37 -43.24 5.68
N GLY A 293 5.97 -43.29 6.95
CA GLY A 293 5.37 -42.17 7.68
C GLY A 293 6.33 -40.98 7.80
N LEU A 294 7.62 -41.23 8.05
CA LEU A 294 8.65 -40.19 8.06
C LEU A 294 8.82 -39.56 6.66
N GLY A 295 8.82 -40.37 5.60
CA GLY A 295 8.84 -39.88 4.23
C GLY A 295 7.64 -38.98 3.90
N VAL A 296 6.44 -39.40 4.29
CA VAL A 296 5.21 -38.59 4.13
C VAL A 296 5.27 -37.31 4.97
N PHE A 297 5.75 -37.38 6.21
CA PHE A 297 5.92 -36.22 7.08
C PHE A 297 6.87 -35.19 6.47
N VAL A 298 8.04 -35.62 6.01
CA VAL A 298 9.00 -34.75 5.32
C VAL A 298 8.40 -34.16 4.05
N LEU A 299 7.67 -34.97 3.25
CA LEU A 299 6.98 -34.49 2.07
C LEU A 299 5.96 -33.39 2.40
N ILE A 300 5.15 -33.58 3.44
CA ILE A 300 4.20 -32.57 3.93
C ILE A 300 4.94 -31.27 4.26
N GLN A 301 6.05 -31.33 5.03
CA GLN A 301 6.80 -30.12 5.36
C GLN A 301 7.38 -29.43 4.11
N VAL A 302 7.94 -30.19 3.18
CA VAL A 302 8.50 -29.65 1.92
C VAL A 302 7.41 -28.98 1.08
N VAL A 303 6.26 -29.64 0.90
CA VAL A 303 5.12 -29.07 0.15
C VAL A 303 4.63 -27.79 0.82
N MET A 304 4.49 -27.78 2.15
CA MET A 304 4.01 -26.60 2.87
C MET A 304 5.01 -25.43 2.78
N VAL A 305 6.32 -25.69 2.85
CA VAL A 305 7.35 -24.67 2.63
C VAL A 305 7.30 -24.12 1.21
N ILE A 306 7.10 -24.98 0.20
CA ILE A 306 6.96 -24.55 -1.20
C ILE A 306 5.72 -23.68 -1.38
N VAL A 307 4.56 -24.11 -0.85
CA VAL A 307 3.31 -23.34 -0.90
C VAL A 307 3.47 -21.99 -0.20
N ALA A 308 4.05 -21.96 1.01
CA ALA A 308 4.32 -20.74 1.74
C ALA A 308 5.28 -19.80 0.99
N ALA A 309 6.35 -20.33 0.39
CA ALA A 309 7.30 -19.56 -0.41
C ALA A 309 6.64 -19.00 -1.68
N PHE A 310 5.79 -19.79 -2.35
CA PHE A 310 5.05 -19.37 -3.52
C PHE A 310 4.06 -18.25 -3.17
N LYS A 311 3.24 -18.43 -2.13
CA LYS A 311 2.29 -17.42 -1.64
C LYS A 311 3.00 -16.12 -1.24
N ARG A 312 4.10 -16.22 -0.50
CA ARG A 312 4.94 -15.07 -0.13
C ARG A 312 5.50 -14.33 -1.36
N ARG A 313 5.91 -15.06 -2.40
CA ARG A 313 6.39 -14.46 -3.66
C ARG A 313 5.27 -13.75 -4.41
N VAL A 314 4.07 -14.33 -4.47
CA VAL A 314 2.89 -13.72 -5.10
C VAL A 314 2.52 -12.43 -4.37
N ALA A 315 2.35 -12.48 -3.05
CA ALA A 315 2.05 -11.30 -2.24
C ALA A 315 3.09 -10.19 -2.45
N LYS A 316 4.39 -10.53 -2.39
CA LYS A 316 5.46 -9.55 -2.64
C LYS A 316 5.40 -8.95 -4.06
N ARG A 317 5.04 -9.73 -5.09
CA ARG A 317 4.90 -9.22 -6.46
C ARG A 317 3.76 -8.23 -6.56
N GLU A 318 2.60 -8.51 -5.97
CA GLU A 318 1.47 -7.58 -5.96
C GLU A 318 1.81 -6.28 -5.25
N LEU A 319 2.39 -6.34 -4.04
CA LEU A 319 2.86 -5.12 -3.34
C LEU A 319 3.88 -4.33 -4.16
N MET A 320 4.79 -5.00 -4.86
CA MET A 320 5.78 -4.34 -5.72
C MET A 320 5.12 -3.66 -6.93
N LYS A 321 4.03 -4.21 -7.48
CA LYS A 321 3.27 -3.54 -8.55
C LYS A 321 2.69 -2.23 -8.03
N PHE A 322 2.04 -2.23 -6.87
CA PHE A 322 1.49 -1.01 -6.27
C PHE A 322 2.58 0.01 -5.93
N ALA A 323 3.70 -0.44 -5.36
CA ALA A 323 4.85 0.42 -5.10
C ALA A 323 5.41 1.06 -6.38
N ASN A 324 5.50 0.29 -7.48
CA ASN A 324 5.96 0.79 -8.77
C ASN A 324 4.97 1.79 -9.39
N LEU A 325 3.66 1.53 -9.27
CA LEU A 325 2.61 2.46 -9.73
C LEU A 325 2.68 3.77 -8.97
N TYR A 326 2.79 3.71 -7.64
CA TYR A 326 2.99 4.88 -6.80
C TYR A 326 4.24 5.66 -7.20
N LYS A 327 5.38 4.98 -7.36
CA LYS A 327 6.64 5.64 -7.76
C LYS A 327 6.53 6.32 -9.13
N LYS A 328 5.92 5.67 -10.11
CA LYS A 328 5.69 6.28 -11.44
C LYS A 328 4.86 7.55 -11.35
N ARG A 329 3.79 7.53 -10.54
CA ARG A 329 2.94 8.71 -10.33
C ARG A 329 3.69 9.82 -9.60
N ASP A 330 4.48 9.47 -8.58
CA ASP A 330 5.31 10.44 -7.85
C ASP A 330 6.37 11.08 -8.76
N ASP A 331 7.05 10.28 -9.60
CA ASP A 331 8.01 10.76 -10.61
C ASP A 331 7.35 11.69 -11.64
N GLU A 332 6.10 11.40 -12.03
CA GLU A 332 5.31 12.23 -12.94
C GLU A 332 4.92 13.57 -12.31
N ILE A 333 4.44 13.55 -11.06
CA ILE A 333 4.11 14.75 -10.29
C ILE A 333 5.35 15.64 -10.10
N GLU A 334 6.48 15.04 -9.75
CA GLU A 334 7.74 15.76 -9.56
C GLU A 334 8.25 16.36 -10.88
N ARG A 335 8.04 15.68 -12.02
CA ARG A 335 8.33 16.24 -13.34
C ARG A 335 7.46 17.47 -13.64
N MET A 336 6.14 17.35 -13.48
CA MET A 336 5.22 18.48 -13.70
C MET A 336 5.56 19.67 -12.80
N ARG A 337 5.93 19.40 -11.54
CA ARG A 337 6.38 20.42 -10.60
C ARG A 337 7.63 21.16 -11.10
N ARG A 338 8.65 20.43 -11.55
CA ARG A 338 9.89 21.03 -12.08
C ARG A 338 9.64 21.84 -13.34
N GLU A 339 8.79 21.36 -14.25
CA GLU A 339 8.41 22.09 -15.45
C GLU A 339 7.74 23.42 -15.09
N ARG A 340 6.76 23.39 -14.17
CA ARG A 340 6.10 24.61 -13.68
C ARG A 340 7.08 25.59 -13.05
N ASP A 341 7.95 25.09 -12.16
CA ASP A 341 8.93 25.93 -11.47
C ASP A 341 9.95 26.53 -12.48
N TRP A 342 10.31 25.79 -13.53
CA TRP A 342 11.16 26.27 -14.64
C TRP A 342 10.49 27.37 -15.46
N TYR A 343 9.22 27.20 -15.84
CA TYR A 343 8.46 28.25 -16.54
C TYR A 343 8.29 29.51 -15.68
N ALA A 344 8.00 29.35 -14.39
CA ALA A 344 7.89 30.44 -13.45
C ALA A 344 9.20 31.23 -13.34
N GLU A 345 10.34 30.55 -13.25
CA GLU A 345 11.64 31.22 -13.18
C GLU A 345 12.00 31.94 -14.48
N ARG A 346 11.68 31.33 -15.64
CA ARG A 346 11.88 31.96 -16.94
C ARG A 346 11.02 33.21 -17.14
N SER A 347 9.79 33.22 -16.61
CA SER A 347 8.90 34.38 -16.69
C SER A 347 9.42 35.61 -15.93
N LYS A 348 10.23 35.40 -14.89
CA LYS A 348 10.85 36.48 -14.10
C LYS A 348 12.07 37.11 -14.77
N GLN A 349 12.66 36.46 -15.78
CA GLN A 349 13.81 37.03 -16.48
C GLN A 349 13.39 38.24 -17.31
N PRO A 350 14.15 39.36 -17.28
CA PRO A 350 13.82 40.55 -18.05
C PRO A 350 13.82 40.20 -19.55
N LYS A 351 12.74 40.57 -20.25
CA LYS A 351 12.64 40.36 -21.70
C LYS A 351 13.84 41.05 -22.37
N THR A 352 14.61 40.29 -23.15
CA THR A 352 15.73 40.81 -23.93
C THR A 352 15.24 41.99 -24.77
N PRO A 353 15.89 43.17 -24.74
CA PRO A 353 15.42 44.31 -25.50
C PRO A 353 15.41 43.94 -26.98
N THR A 354 14.24 44.04 -27.60
CA THR A 354 14.10 43.90 -29.05
C THR A 354 14.92 45.01 -29.68
N ILE A 355 16.08 44.67 -30.25
CA ILE A 355 16.87 45.62 -31.05
C ILE A 355 16.07 45.90 -32.31
N THR A 356 15.26 46.95 -32.28
CA THR A 356 14.69 47.54 -33.50
C THR A 356 15.85 48.16 -34.27
N LEU A 357 16.36 47.43 -35.28
CA LEU A 357 17.28 47.98 -36.25
C LEU A 357 16.51 49.02 -37.10
N THR A 358 16.58 50.29 -36.68
CA THR A 358 16.17 51.43 -37.50
C THR A 358 17.15 51.53 -38.68
N PRO A 359 16.70 51.51 -39.95
CA PRO A 359 17.59 51.68 -41.08
C PRO A 359 17.92 53.16 -41.23
N ALA A 360 18.93 53.64 -40.51
CA ALA A 360 19.42 55.01 -40.67
C ALA A 360 20.50 55.06 -41.77
N LEU A 361 20.22 55.93 -42.73
CA LEU A 361 20.99 56.31 -43.92
C LEU A 361 22.51 56.38 -43.76
N ARG A 362 23.17 55.90 -44.82
CA ARG A 362 24.57 56.13 -45.19
C ARG A 362 25.03 57.57 -44.92
N GLN A 363 26.15 57.71 -44.22
CA GLN A 363 27.16 58.72 -44.54
C GLN A 363 28.53 58.19 -44.12
N PHE A 364 29.33 57.79 -45.12
CA PHE A 364 30.76 57.54 -44.95
C PHE A 364 31.47 58.89 -44.98
N THR A 365 32.16 59.22 -43.90
CA THR A 365 33.21 60.26 -43.90
C THR A 365 34.49 59.63 -43.36
N PHE A 366 35.42 59.34 -44.26
CA PHE A 366 36.82 59.08 -43.92
C PHE A 366 37.50 60.43 -43.65
N SER A 367 38.23 60.54 -42.53
CA SER A 367 39.29 61.54 -42.39
C SER A 367 40.56 60.83 -41.93
N ALA A 368 41.61 61.05 -42.71
CA ALA A 368 42.93 60.47 -42.59
C ALA A 368 43.82 61.22 -41.59
N ASN A 369 44.96 60.58 -41.29
CA ASN A 369 46.16 61.04 -40.58
C ASN A 369 46.12 60.76 -39.06
N GLY A 370 47.03 59.99 -38.48
CA GLY A 370 48.20 59.32 -39.04
C GLY A 370 49.13 58.86 -37.91
N VAL A 371 50.19 58.19 -38.35
CA VAL A 371 51.45 57.89 -37.65
C VAL A 371 51.53 56.55 -36.90
N THR A 372 52.29 55.71 -37.59
CA THR A 372 52.87 54.40 -37.30
C THR A 372 53.89 54.42 -36.16
N LYS A 373 54.04 53.29 -35.46
CA LYS A 373 55.34 52.64 -35.18
C LYS A 373 55.15 51.25 -34.53
N SER A 374 55.82 50.28 -35.14
CA SER A 374 56.23 48.93 -34.69
C SER A 374 57.78 48.93 -34.86
N PRO A 375 58.65 48.11 -34.21
CA PRO A 375 58.51 46.65 -34.06
C PRO A 375 59.31 45.93 -32.92
N ARG A 376 59.29 44.58 -33.00
CA ARG A 376 60.19 43.54 -32.43
C ARG A 376 59.74 42.87 -31.13
N GLU A 377 59.32 41.60 -31.16
CA GLU A 377 60.11 40.35 -31.28
C GLU A 377 61.05 40.08 -30.10
N ARG A 378 60.71 39.08 -29.27
CA ARG A 378 61.48 37.82 -29.22
C ARG A 378 60.79 36.70 -28.43
N GLU A 379 60.78 35.57 -29.11
CA GLU A 379 60.61 34.17 -28.73
C GLU A 379 60.87 33.75 -27.27
N GLY A 380 60.01 32.85 -26.81
CA GLY A 380 60.42 31.47 -26.50
C GLY A 380 60.86 31.18 -25.06
N SER A 381 60.01 30.48 -24.31
CA SER A 381 60.29 29.15 -23.72
C SER A 381 59.33 28.84 -22.55
N ALA A 382 58.62 27.72 -22.67
CA ALA A 382 58.09 26.96 -21.53
C ALA A 382 59.27 26.19 -20.87
N PRO A 383 59.19 25.69 -19.62
CA PRO A 383 58.22 24.64 -19.27
C PRO A 383 57.74 24.62 -17.79
N ASP A 384 56.92 23.59 -17.54
CA ASP A 384 56.69 22.86 -16.28
C ASP A 384 55.65 23.35 -15.24
N SER A 385 54.54 22.60 -15.25
CA SER A 385 53.68 22.23 -14.11
C SER A 385 54.45 21.45 -13.03
N PRO A 386 53.85 20.95 -11.91
CA PRO A 386 52.50 21.13 -11.37
C PRO A 386 52.50 21.47 -9.85
N LYS A 387 51.33 21.74 -9.25
CA LYS A 387 50.95 21.19 -7.92
C LYS A 387 49.52 21.52 -7.50
N SER A 388 48.82 20.44 -7.20
CA SER A 388 47.62 20.26 -6.38
C SER A 388 47.77 20.77 -4.95
N TYR A 389 46.72 21.38 -4.39
CA TYR A 389 46.26 21.32 -2.98
C TYR A 389 44.81 21.85 -3.01
N VAL A 390 43.80 21.41 -2.27
CA VAL A 390 43.54 20.32 -1.31
C VAL A 390 42.03 20.12 -1.37
#